data_AF-A0A6N2ECN0-F1
#
_entry.id   AF-A0A6N2ECN0-F1
#
_cell.length_a   1.000
_cell.length_b   1.000
_cell.length_c   1.000
_cell.angle_alpha   90.00
_cell.angle_beta   90.00
_cell.angle_gamma   90.00
#
_symmetry.space_group_name_H-M   'P 1'
#
loop_
_entity.id
_entity.type
_entity.pdbx_description
1 polymer ?
#
loop_
_entity_poly.entity_id
_entity_poly.type
_entity_poly.pdbx_seq_one_letter_code
_entity_poly.pdbx_strand_id
1 'polypeptide(L)'
;MIDTKFTNIFGKGWYRDQSLKTGYIYQLYAYLRSQEGRGDPWADQASGMLLHPAINAGVDESVLIQGHRMRFATVDLAGEHIAIKQRLLELVASN
;
A
#
# COMPACT_ATOMS: atom_id res chain seq x y z
N MET A 1 -1.90 1.47 -9.40
CA MET A 1 -0.43 1.50 -9.25
C MET A 1 -0.02 0.66 -8.06
N ILE A 2 1.09 -0.09 -8.15
CA ILE A 2 1.66 -0.85 -7.03
C ILE A 2 3.14 -0.45 -6.88
N ASP A 3 3.55 -0.10 -5.67
CA ASP A 3 4.97 0.11 -5.30
C ASP A 3 5.34 -0.86 -4.17
N THR A 4 6.60 -1.32 -4.15
CA THR A 4 7.09 -2.27 -3.15
C THR A 4 8.30 -1.70 -2.44
N LYS A 5 8.40 -1.94 -1.12
CA LYS A 5 9.53 -1.46 -0.31
C LYS A 5 9.99 -2.56 0.65
N PHE A 6 11.27 -2.90 0.60
CA PHE A 6 11.89 -3.84 1.56
C PHE A 6 12.30 -3.12 2.85
N THR A 7 11.32 -2.64 3.61
CA THR A 7 11.54 -1.93 4.89
C THR A 7 10.34 -2.15 5.80
N ASN A 8 10.46 -1.91 7.11
CA ASN A 8 9.29 -1.90 7.98
C ASN A 8 8.29 -0.81 7.53
N ILE A 9 7.02 -1.17 7.41
CA ILE A 9 5.94 -0.27 7.00
C ILE A 9 5.67 0.82 8.06
N PHE A 10 5.98 0.51 9.32
CA PHE A 10 5.84 1.44 10.44
C PHE A 10 7.12 2.24 10.73
N GLY A 11 6.95 3.48 11.20
CA GLY A 11 8.00 4.33 11.72
C GLY A 11 8.05 4.35 13.26
N LYS A 12 9.07 4.99 13.83
CA LYS A 12 9.08 5.30 15.28
C LYS A 12 7.99 6.35 15.56
N GLY A 13 6.87 5.95 16.17
CA GLY A 13 5.84 6.85 16.65
C GLY A 13 6.30 7.65 17.87
N TRP A 14 5.88 8.91 18.01
CA TRP A 14 6.33 9.82 19.06
C TRP A 14 5.73 9.56 20.45
N TYR A 15 4.90 8.53 20.61
CA TYR A 15 4.39 8.09 21.91
C TYR A 15 3.72 6.72 21.74
N ARG A 16 4.50 5.65 21.90
CA ARG A 16 4.10 4.24 22.10
C ARG A 16 3.22 3.49 21.08
N ASP A 17 2.56 4.09 20.10
CA ASP A 17 1.90 3.34 19.01
C ASP A 17 2.64 3.48 17.67
N GLN A 18 2.90 2.35 17.02
CA GLN A 18 3.50 2.31 15.68
C GLN A 18 2.54 2.95 14.67
N SER A 19 3.02 3.87 13.85
CA SER A 19 2.22 4.51 12.80
C SER A 19 2.80 4.27 11.41
N LEU A 20 1.93 4.21 10.40
CA LEU A 20 2.35 4.17 9.00
C LEU A 20 3.26 5.37 8.73
N LYS A 21 4.41 5.15 8.09
CA LYS A 21 5.30 6.26 7.77
C LYS A 21 4.61 7.22 6.80
N THR A 22 4.45 8.48 7.19
CA THR A 22 3.77 9.49 6.37
C THR A 22 4.42 9.67 4.99
N GLY A 23 5.74 9.44 4.88
CA GLY A 23 6.44 9.45 3.60
C GLY A 23 5.87 8.49 2.55
N TYR A 24 5.31 7.35 2.98
CA TYR A 24 4.67 6.38 2.10
C TYR A 24 3.34 6.87 1.54
N ILE A 25 2.57 7.60 2.35
CA ILE A 25 1.34 8.26 1.91
C ILE A 25 1.67 9.30 0.84
N TYR A 26 2.65 10.16 1.10
CA TYR A 26 3.07 11.18 0.13
C TYR A 26 3.61 10.58 -1.17
N GLN A 27 4.34 9.46 -1.09
CA GLN A 27 4.86 8.79 -2.28
C GLN A 27 3.72 8.27 -3.17
N LEU A 28 2.75 7.55 -2.62
CA LEU A 28 1.58 7.08 -3.38
C LEU A 28 0.74 8.25 -3.92
N TYR A 29 0.51 9.28 -3.10
CA TYR A 29 -0.22 10.46 -3.50
C TYR A 29 0.44 11.17 -4.70
N ALA A 30 1.75 11.38 -4.65
CA ALA A 30 2.48 12.04 -5.73
C ALA A 30 2.32 11.28 -7.06
N TYR A 31 2.35 9.95 -7.03
CA TYR A 31 2.16 9.17 -8.24
C TYR A 31 0.73 9.26 -8.79
N LEU A 32 -0.28 9.12 -7.95
CA LEU A 32 -1.69 9.15 -8.37
C LEU A 32 -2.04 10.53 -8.95
N ARG A 33 -1.69 11.60 -8.23
CA ARG A 33 -1.95 12.99 -8.66
C ARG A 33 -1.20 13.39 -9.93
N SER A 34 -0.01 12.83 -10.18
CA SER A 34 0.77 13.19 -11.37
C SER A 34 0.13 12.74 -12.70
N GLN A 35 -0.81 11.80 -12.62
CA GLN A 35 -1.52 11.21 -13.76
C GLN A 35 -2.88 11.87 -14.03
N GLU A 36 -3.45 12.56 -13.04
CA GLU A 36 -4.75 13.24 -13.16
C GLU A 36 -4.75 14.39 -14.19
N GLY A 37 -5.96 14.74 -14.65
CA GLY A 37 -6.21 15.99 -15.39
C GLY A 37 -5.68 15.97 -16.83
N ARG A 38 -5.31 14.78 -17.32
CA ARG A 38 -4.86 14.53 -18.70
C ARG A 38 -5.99 14.00 -19.59
N GLY A 39 -7.23 14.03 -19.10
CA GLY A 39 -8.41 13.55 -19.81
C GLY A 39 -8.55 12.03 -19.85
N ASP A 40 -7.84 11.32 -18.98
CA ASP A 40 -7.96 9.87 -18.79
C ASP A 40 -8.78 9.56 -17.52
N PRO A 41 -10.05 9.13 -17.67
CA PRO A 41 -10.91 8.82 -16.52
C PRO A 41 -10.39 7.70 -15.63
N TRP A 42 -9.55 6.79 -16.16
CA TRP A 42 -8.93 5.73 -15.37
C TRP A 42 -7.78 6.26 -14.53
N ALA A 43 -7.04 7.26 -15.01
CA ALA A 43 -6.04 7.95 -14.22
C ALA A 43 -6.69 8.73 -13.08
N ASP A 44 -7.80 9.42 -13.34
CA ASP A 44 -8.54 10.21 -12.35
C ASP A 44 -9.20 9.35 -11.25
N GLN A 45 -9.37 8.05 -11.50
CA GLN A 45 -9.95 7.08 -10.55
C GLN A 45 -8.95 6.00 -10.10
N ALA A 46 -7.66 6.16 -10.43
CA ALA A 46 -6.67 5.13 -10.16
C ALA A 46 -6.55 4.85 -8.65
N SER A 47 -6.30 3.58 -8.30
CA SER A 47 -5.93 3.20 -6.93
C SER A 47 -4.41 3.00 -6.80
N GLY A 48 -3.91 3.15 -5.58
CA GLY A 48 -2.51 2.91 -5.24
C GLY A 48 -2.37 1.85 -4.15
N MET A 49 -1.37 0.98 -4.25
CA MET A 49 -1.00 0.05 -3.18
C MET A 49 0.49 0.15 -2.89
N LEU A 50 0.84 0.26 -1.61
CA LEU A 50 2.21 0.08 -1.13
C LEU A 50 2.31 -1.26 -0.41
N LEU A 51 3.18 -2.12 -0.92
CA LEU A 51 3.35 -3.48 -0.44
C LEU A 51 4.71 -3.67 0.24
N HIS A 52 4.67 -4.17 1.47
CA HIS A 52 5.86 -4.41 2.28
C HIS A 52 6.00 -5.89 2.65
N PRO A 53 7.22 -6.44 2.69
CA PRO A 53 7.45 -7.67 3.42
C PRO A 53 7.31 -7.40 4.92
N ALA A 54 6.76 -8.35 5.67
CA ALA A 54 6.72 -8.32 7.12
C ALA A 54 7.01 -9.72 7.68
N ILE A 55 7.22 -9.82 8.99
CA ILE A 55 7.28 -11.07 9.74
C ILE A 55 6.24 -10.94 10.85
N ASN A 56 5.23 -11.82 10.90
CA ASN A 56 4.19 -11.82 11.93
C ASN A 56 3.44 -10.48 12.13
N ALA A 57 3.43 -9.59 11.15
CA ALA A 57 2.68 -8.33 11.19
C ALA A 57 1.80 -8.22 9.92
N GLY A 58 0.50 -8.40 10.11
CA GLY A 58 -0.50 -8.27 9.06
C GLY A 58 -1.07 -6.86 9.04
N VAL A 59 -0.70 -6.07 8.03
CA VAL A 59 -1.34 -4.78 7.71
C VAL A 59 -2.09 -4.98 6.41
N ASP A 60 -3.35 -4.53 6.38
CA ASP A 60 -4.17 -4.47 5.19
C ASP A 60 -5.18 -3.33 5.32
N GLU A 61 -4.67 -2.11 5.24
CA GLU A 61 -5.46 -0.92 5.52
C GLU A 61 -5.63 -0.08 4.26
N SER A 62 -6.76 0.62 4.16
CA SER A 62 -6.99 1.54 3.05
C SER A 62 -7.58 2.86 3.50
N VAL A 63 -7.24 3.92 2.76
CA VAL A 63 -7.76 5.27 2.96
C VAL A 63 -8.18 5.85 1.61
N LEU A 64 -9.23 6.67 1.62
CA LEU A 64 -9.66 7.44 0.46
C LEU A 64 -9.14 8.87 0.58
N ILE A 65 -8.32 9.31 -0.38
CA ILE A 65 -7.77 10.66 -0.43
C ILE A 65 -8.06 11.25 -1.80
N GLN A 66 -8.88 12.30 -1.84
CA GLN A 66 -9.24 13.01 -3.08
C GLN A 66 -9.75 12.08 -4.20
N GLY A 67 -10.59 11.10 -3.85
CA GLY A 67 -11.15 10.14 -4.81
C GLY A 67 -10.27 8.92 -5.09
N HIS A 68 -9.00 8.94 -4.70
CA HIS A 68 -8.10 7.80 -4.86
C HIS A 68 -8.07 6.90 -3.63
N ARG A 69 -8.30 5.59 -3.84
CA ARG A 69 -8.07 4.58 -2.81
C ARG A 69 -6.57 4.29 -2.73
N MET A 70 -6.00 4.47 -1.55
CA MET A 70 -4.61 4.12 -1.23
C MET A 70 -4.61 2.99 -0.21
N ARG A 71 -3.98 1.87 -0.55
CA ARG A 71 -3.89 0.65 0.28
C ARG A 71 -2.45 0.44 0.76
N PHE A 72 -2.32 0.02 2.01
CA PHE A 72 -1.06 -0.29 2.67
C PHE A 72 -1.14 -1.72 3.15
N ALA A 73 -0.34 -2.60 2.55
CA ALA A 73 -0.43 -4.03 2.79
C ALA A 73 0.92 -4.64 3.12
N THR A 74 0.91 -5.69 3.93
CA THR A 74 2.07 -6.55 4.16
C THR A 74 1.86 -7.97 3.65
N VAL A 75 2.96 -8.62 3.30
CA VAL A 75 3.04 -10.06 2.99
C VAL A 75 4.12 -10.67 3.86
N ASP A 76 3.77 -11.73 4.59
CA ASP A 76 4.74 -12.48 5.37
C ASP A 76 5.57 -13.37 4.45
N LEU A 77 6.85 -13.02 4.25
CA LEU A 77 7.76 -13.79 3.40
C LEU A 77 8.44 -14.96 4.12
N ALA A 78 8.24 -15.11 5.43
CA ALA A 78 8.73 -16.25 6.19
C ALA A 78 7.76 -17.46 6.16
N GLY A 79 6.55 -17.26 5.63
CA GLY A 79 5.55 -18.32 5.48
C GLY A 79 5.78 -19.23 4.27
N GLU A 80 4.92 -20.24 4.14
CA GLU A 80 4.92 -21.17 3.01
C GLU A 80 4.69 -20.47 1.66
N HIS A 81 5.36 -20.95 0.60
CA HIS A 81 5.22 -20.39 -0.75
C HIS A 81 3.77 -20.30 -1.24
N ILE A 82 2.93 -21.27 -0.86
CA ILE A 82 1.52 -21.28 -1.23
C ILE A 82 0.73 -20.16 -0.55
N ALA A 83 1.04 -19.87 0.72
CA ALA A 83 0.41 -18.80 1.49
C ALA A 83 0.83 -17.43 0.96
N ILE A 84 2.12 -17.25 0.64
CA ILE A 84 2.64 -16.03 -0.01
C ILE A 84 1.90 -15.78 -1.33
N LYS A 85 1.80 -16.81 -2.18
CA LYS A 85 1.10 -16.70 -3.47
C LYS A 85 -0.38 -16.35 -3.30
N GLN A 86 -1.08 -17.03 -2.40
CA GLN A 86 -2.50 -16.76 -2.12
C GLN A 86 -2.70 -15.32 -1.66
N ARG A 87 -1.88 -14.86 -0.71
CA ARG A 87 -1.94 -13.49 -0.21
C ARG A 87 -1.72 -12.45 -1.31
N LEU A 88 -0.73 -12.67 -2.17
CA LEU A 88 -0.49 -11.77 -3.32
C LEU A 88 -1.69 -11.73 -4.28
N LEU A 89 -2.33 -12.87 -4.54
CA LEU A 89 -3.53 -12.95 -5.38
C LEU A 89 -4.72 -12.23 -4.74
N GLU A 90 -4.94 -12.41 -3.44
CA GLU A 90 -6.00 -11.71 -2.69
C GLU A 90 -5.84 -10.19 -2.78
N LEU A 91 -4.62 -9.70 -2.60
CA LEU A 91 -4.32 -8.26 -2.62
C LEU A 91 -4.64 -7.58 -3.95
N VAL A 92 -4.40 -8.28 -5.07
CA VAL A 92 -4.68 -7.72 -6.41
C VAL A 92 -6.13 -7.93 -6.85
N ALA A 93 -6.82 -8.96 -6.32
CA ALA A 93 -8.22 -9.25 -6.65
C ALA A 93 -9.22 -8.33 -5.93
N SER A 94 -8.84 -7.74 -4.81
CA SER A 94 -9.70 -6.90 -3.96
C SER A 94 -9.59 -5.40 -4.29
N ASN A 95 -9.43 -5.06 -5.57
CA ASN A 95 -9.25 -3.69 -6.06
C ASN A 95 -10.57 -3.06 -6.51
#